data_AF-X6MWE3-F1
#
_entry.id   AF-X6MWE3-F1
#
_cell.length_a   1.000
_cell.length_b   1.000
_cell.length_c   1.000
_cell.angle_alpha   90.00
_cell.angle_beta   90.00
_cell.angle_gamma   90.00
#
_symmetry.space_group_name_H-M   'P 1'
#
loop_
_entity.id
_entity.type
_entity.pdbx_description
1 polymer ?
#
loop_
_entity_poly.entity_id
_entity_poly.type
_entity_poly.pdbx_seq_one_letter_code
_entity_poly.pdbx_strand_id
1 'polypeptide(L)'
;MQNRFEEGKHTIEMKALMRLCGDVMDEEELKKQLEESNGNVSMVIEQIVSKLMAQNEHVWYFVAQHKREISYSNNLYLVSNQLSLFAKENEELETDSKSGQKAEKLRKEEEKVEVGETEPGINLQGYCVNPNCLVAKAKLPVWVNIGFGDIAFTSDKTSYCCPDCRQSTIALIMKAMIFNSEHSICASDNSTPVKDNHYQCIYAIKTGLSYSLTAKKIRQHATSLEDLINRSEHAMVSNEIINLVTELQKYLITVVKPSKVKDKIRLLEKIKCDYNGDFNQVFDVGRFTILCDNATKLQTAVAVMKQAEQFNLVVSEDKDFFERQSKTHHRFHNIKLYVPKHDNYTTLEGYTIIENPKLSHLFYELVRAWKPNTLSRQQQAEEEEDLKQ
;
A
#
# COMPACT_ATOMS: atom_id res chain seq x y z
N MET A 1 48.27 -22.08 36.68
CA MET A 1 47.81 -22.42 35.31
C MET A 1 46.29 -22.42 35.32
N GLN A 2 45.67 -21.93 34.24
CA GLN A 2 44.23 -21.71 34.00
C GLN A 2 43.66 -20.38 34.51
N ASN A 3 43.74 -19.33 33.68
CA ASN A 3 42.55 -18.62 33.19
C ASN A 3 42.91 -17.78 31.95
N ARG A 4 43.24 -18.47 30.85
CA ARG A 4 43.45 -17.88 29.52
C ARG A 4 42.60 -18.68 28.53
N PHE A 5 41.29 -18.65 28.68
CA PHE A 5 40.38 -19.20 27.67
C PHE A 5 39.07 -18.42 27.68
N GLU A 6 38.61 -18.13 26.46
CA GLU A 6 37.30 -17.60 26.07
C GLU A 6 37.15 -16.09 25.81
N GLU A 7 38.25 -15.33 25.64
CA GLU A 7 38.17 -14.04 24.92
C GLU A 7 37.87 -14.29 23.43
N GLY A 8 36.58 -14.32 23.06
CA GLY A 8 36.15 -14.38 21.66
C GLY A 8 35.02 -15.35 21.35
N LYS A 9 34.44 -16.04 22.34
CA LYS A 9 33.38 -17.04 22.08
C LYS A 9 32.10 -16.45 21.49
N HIS A 10 31.89 -15.14 21.65
CA HIS A 10 30.66 -14.44 21.22
C HIS A 10 30.92 -13.19 20.35
N THR A 11 32.07 -13.11 19.68
CA THR A 11 32.42 -11.89 18.91
C THR A 11 31.47 -11.58 17.75
N ILE A 12 30.82 -12.59 17.15
CA ILE A 12 29.88 -12.38 16.04
C ILE A 12 28.55 -11.88 16.58
N GLU A 13 28.05 -12.52 17.63
CA GLU A 13 26.82 -12.18 18.36
C GLU A 13 26.92 -10.78 18.94
N MET A 14 28.04 -10.43 19.56
CA MET A 14 28.30 -9.11 20.14
C MET A 14 28.31 -8.02 19.06
N LYS A 15 28.96 -8.25 17.91
CA LYS A 15 28.93 -7.30 16.78
C LYS A 15 27.52 -7.12 16.21
N ALA A 16 26.74 -8.21 16.11
CA ALA A 16 25.37 -8.15 15.62
C ALA A 16 24.47 -7.37 16.59
N LEU A 17 24.53 -7.68 17.89
CA LEU A 17 23.74 -7.02 18.92
C LEU A 17 24.15 -5.55 19.13
N MET A 18 25.44 -5.20 19.06
CA MET A 18 25.90 -3.81 19.07
C MET A 18 25.36 -3.01 17.88
N ARG A 19 25.25 -3.64 16.70
CA ARG A 19 24.68 -2.98 15.52
C ARG A 19 23.17 -2.79 15.63
N LEU A 20 22.47 -3.66 16.34
CA LEU A 20 21.01 -3.59 16.54
C LEU A 20 20.61 -2.71 17.73
N CYS A 21 21.45 -2.64 18.78
CA CYS A 21 21.08 -2.10 20.08
C CYS A 21 22.15 -1.20 20.72
N GLY A 22 23.17 -0.77 19.97
CA GLY A 22 24.29 0.03 20.51
C GLY A 22 23.89 1.38 21.12
N ASP A 23 22.72 1.91 20.76
CA ASP A 23 22.16 3.14 21.35
C ASP A 23 21.52 2.91 22.74
N VAL A 24 21.23 1.65 23.07
CA VAL A 24 20.47 1.24 24.26
C VAL A 24 21.39 0.78 25.39
N MET A 25 22.51 0.17 25.01
CA MET A 25 23.42 -0.51 25.91
C MET A 25 24.84 -0.40 25.37
N ASP A 26 25.79 -0.10 26.25
CA ASP A 26 27.19 -0.10 25.89
C ASP A 26 27.75 -1.52 25.73
N GLU A 27 28.89 -1.61 25.05
CA GLU A 27 29.52 -2.88 24.68
C GLU A 27 29.88 -3.74 25.90
N GLU A 28 30.29 -3.13 27.01
CA GLU A 28 30.70 -3.86 28.22
C GLU A 28 29.48 -4.45 28.95
N GLU A 29 28.37 -3.70 29.03
CA GLU A 29 27.14 -4.23 29.59
C GLU A 29 26.55 -5.37 28.73
N LEU A 30 26.60 -5.24 27.41
CA LEU A 30 26.16 -6.28 26.48
C LEU A 30 27.03 -7.55 26.59
N LYS A 31 28.35 -7.37 26.67
CA LYS A 31 29.29 -8.48 26.87
C LYS A 31 29.01 -9.23 28.17
N LYS A 32 28.77 -8.49 29.26
CA LYS A 32 28.41 -9.08 30.55
C LYS A 32 27.11 -9.89 30.47
N GLN A 33 26.07 -9.39 29.80
CA GLN A 33 24.80 -10.13 29.65
C GLN A 33 24.96 -11.40 28.81
N LEU A 34 25.79 -11.37 27.78
CA LEU A 34 26.13 -12.56 26.98
C LEU A 34 26.88 -13.59 27.82
N GLU A 35 27.85 -13.17 28.64
CA GLU A 35 28.59 -14.05 29.55
C GLU A 35 27.66 -14.66 30.61
N GLU A 36 26.81 -13.85 31.27
CA GLU A 36 25.84 -14.31 32.27
C GLU A 36 24.79 -15.27 31.69
N SER A 37 24.47 -15.10 30.41
CA SER A 37 23.51 -15.95 29.69
C SER A 37 24.17 -17.16 29.00
N ASN A 38 25.45 -17.43 29.25
CA ASN A 38 26.22 -18.48 28.56
C ASN A 38 26.12 -18.41 27.02
N GLY A 39 26.08 -17.20 26.47
CA GLY A 39 25.94 -16.95 25.04
C GLY A 39 24.53 -17.07 24.47
N ASN A 40 23.49 -17.24 25.31
CA ASN A 40 22.11 -17.30 24.84
C ASN A 40 21.60 -15.91 24.38
N VAL A 41 21.77 -15.63 23.09
CA VAL A 41 21.36 -14.38 22.45
C VAL A 41 19.88 -14.06 22.66
N SER A 42 19.00 -15.07 22.70
CA SER A 42 17.56 -14.86 22.89
C SER A 42 17.26 -14.25 24.26
N MET A 43 17.89 -14.76 25.32
CA MET A 43 17.74 -14.20 26.67
C MET A 43 18.28 -12.78 26.76
N VAL A 44 19.43 -12.50 26.11
CA VAL A 44 20.00 -11.16 26.06
C VAL A 44 19.03 -10.21 25.37
N ILE A 45 18.49 -10.56 24.19
CA ILE A 45 17.49 -9.74 23.49
C ILE A 45 16.26 -9.47 24.38
N GLU A 46 15.74 -10.47 25.10
CA GLU A 46 14.63 -10.27 26.04
C GLU A 46 14.96 -9.28 27.15
N GLN A 47 16.20 -9.29 27.67
CA GLN A 47 16.68 -8.33 28.66
C GLN A 47 16.81 -6.92 28.07
N ILE A 48 17.37 -6.77 26.86
CA ILE A 48 17.45 -5.48 26.15
C ILE A 48 16.04 -4.91 25.94
N VAL A 49 15.11 -5.72 25.42
CA VAL A 49 13.72 -5.32 25.19
C VAL A 49 13.06 -4.94 26.52
N SER A 50 13.27 -5.70 27.59
CA SER A 50 12.71 -5.37 28.91
C SER A 50 13.24 -4.03 29.45
N LYS A 51 14.53 -3.74 29.26
CA LYS A 51 15.15 -2.47 29.66
C LYS A 51 14.60 -1.29 28.84
N LEU A 52 14.45 -1.46 27.53
CA LEU A 52 13.79 -0.48 26.64
C LEU A 52 12.35 -0.19 27.05
N MET A 53 11.61 -1.24 27.38
CA MET A 53 10.22 -1.15 27.84
C MET A 53 10.11 -0.43 29.18
N ALA A 54 11.09 -0.58 30.07
CA ALA A 54 11.13 0.12 31.35
C ALA A 54 11.52 1.60 31.23
N GLN A 55 12.37 1.95 30.25
CA GLN A 55 12.76 3.33 29.98
C GLN A 55 11.66 4.15 29.29
N ASN A 56 10.77 3.49 28.55
CA ASN A 56 9.62 4.12 27.90
C ASN A 56 8.32 3.78 28.65
N GLU A 57 7.99 4.55 29.70
CA GLU A 57 6.68 4.45 30.41
C GLU A 57 5.48 4.49 29.43
N HIS A 58 5.64 5.14 28.28
CA HIS A 58 4.61 5.27 27.23
C HIS A 58 4.35 3.95 26.45
N VAL A 59 5.31 3.02 26.41
CA VAL A 59 5.19 1.72 25.71
C VAL A 59 4.54 0.66 26.61
N TRP A 60 4.68 0.78 27.93
CA TRP A 60 4.04 -0.11 28.90
C TRP A 60 2.51 -0.09 28.79
N TYR A 61 1.92 1.09 28.50
CA TYR A 61 0.48 1.23 28.23
C TYR A 61 0.04 0.39 27.01
N PHE A 62 0.85 0.34 25.95
CA PHE A 62 0.58 -0.39 24.70
C PHE A 62 0.59 -1.92 24.90
N VAL A 63 1.61 -2.45 25.59
CA VAL A 63 1.77 -3.89 25.83
C VAL A 63 0.75 -4.42 26.84
N ALA A 64 0.43 -3.63 27.88
CA ALA A 64 -0.55 -4.02 28.90
C ALA A 64 -2.00 -4.10 28.38
N GLN A 65 -2.34 -3.35 27.32
CA GLN A 65 -3.63 -3.47 26.64
C GLN A 65 -3.73 -4.77 25.81
N HIS A 66 -2.67 -5.16 25.10
CA HIS A 66 -2.68 -6.37 24.27
C HIS A 66 -2.62 -7.68 25.08
N LYS A 67 -2.02 -7.67 26.28
CA LYS A 67 -2.06 -8.82 27.20
C LYS A 67 -3.49 -9.15 27.67
N ARG A 68 -4.42 -8.18 27.68
CA ARG A 68 -5.83 -8.40 28.04
C ARG A 68 -6.65 -9.02 26.92
N GLU A 69 -6.32 -8.78 25.65
CA GLU A 69 -7.00 -9.45 24.52
C GLU A 69 -6.61 -10.92 24.38
N ILE A 70 -5.36 -11.28 24.72
CA ILE A 70 -4.86 -12.67 24.68
C ILE A 70 -5.57 -13.56 25.72
N SER A 71 -6.07 -12.99 26.82
CA SER A 71 -6.81 -13.75 27.85
C SER A 71 -8.23 -14.14 27.43
N TYR A 72 -8.80 -13.54 26.38
CA TYR A 72 -10.18 -13.80 25.94
C TYR A 72 -10.29 -14.73 24.72
N SER A 73 -9.18 -15.12 24.10
CA SER A 73 -9.20 -15.98 22.90
C SER A 73 -8.94 -17.47 23.18
N ASN A 74 -8.79 -17.89 24.45
CA ASN A 74 -8.72 -19.31 24.82
C ASN A 74 -10.12 -19.92 25.06
N ASN A 75 -10.95 -19.94 24.02
CA ASN A 75 -12.06 -20.88 23.90
C ASN A 75 -11.93 -21.62 22.57
N LEU A 76 -11.01 -22.58 22.55
CA LEU A 76 -10.76 -23.51 21.45
C LEU A 76 -11.69 -24.72 21.60
N TYR A 77 -12.91 -24.60 21.08
CA TYR A 77 -13.86 -25.71 20.96
C TYR A 77 -14.66 -25.54 19.67
N LEU A 78 -14.03 -25.74 18.50
CA LEU A 78 -14.71 -25.97 17.20
C LEU A 78 -13.70 -26.20 16.05
N VAL A 79 -12.71 -27.06 16.26
CA VAL A 79 -11.91 -27.63 15.15
C VAL A 79 -11.75 -29.13 15.39
N SER A 80 -12.85 -29.87 15.28
CA SER A 80 -12.79 -31.33 15.24
C SER A 80 -13.87 -31.98 14.36
N ASN A 81 -14.53 -31.24 13.46
CA ASN A 81 -15.65 -31.83 12.72
C ASN A 81 -15.88 -31.24 11.32
N GLN A 82 -14.82 -31.11 10.51
CA GLN A 82 -15.00 -30.83 9.07
C GLN A 82 -13.89 -31.38 8.18
N LEU A 83 -13.40 -32.58 8.52
CA LEU A 83 -12.38 -33.30 7.76
C LEU A 83 -12.93 -34.64 7.23
N SER A 84 -14.16 -34.64 6.70
CA SER A 84 -14.79 -35.84 6.14
C SER A 84 -15.74 -35.57 4.96
N LEU A 85 -15.37 -34.67 4.04
CA LEU A 85 -16.19 -34.38 2.86
C LEU A 85 -15.35 -33.90 1.66
N PHE A 86 -14.32 -34.66 1.30
CA PHE A 86 -13.69 -34.58 -0.03
C PHE A 86 -13.22 -35.98 -0.47
N ALA A 87 -14.20 -36.82 -0.77
CA ALA A 87 -14.04 -37.99 -1.62
C ALA A 87 -15.35 -38.15 -2.39
N LYS A 88 -15.26 -38.28 -3.73
CA LYS A 88 -16.31 -38.18 -4.77
C LYS A 88 -16.49 -36.74 -5.25
N GLU A 89 -16.35 -36.37 -6.52
CA GLU A 89 -16.40 -37.09 -7.79
C GLU A 89 -15.60 -36.31 -8.85
N ASN A 90 -14.99 -37.06 -9.78
CA ASN A 90 -14.55 -36.63 -11.11
C ASN A 90 -15.17 -37.62 -12.11
N GLU A 91 -15.33 -37.18 -13.37
CA GLU A 91 -16.04 -37.76 -14.54
C GLU A 91 -17.48 -37.21 -14.70
N GLU A 92 -17.93 -36.67 -15.84
CA GLU A 92 -17.50 -36.84 -17.23
C GLU A 92 -18.05 -35.74 -18.19
N LEU A 93 -17.33 -35.62 -19.31
CA LEU A 93 -17.52 -35.07 -20.68
C LEU A 93 -18.78 -34.34 -21.21
N GLU A 94 -18.46 -33.31 -22.04
CA GLU A 94 -18.93 -32.92 -23.40
C GLU A 94 -20.43 -32.83 -23.77
N THR A 95 -20.94 -31.77 -24.42
CA THR A 95 -20.76 -31.52 -25.87
C THR A 95 -21.32 -30.15 -26.34
N ASP A 96 -20.57 -29.51 -27.24
CA ASP A 96 -20.91 -28.84 -28.52
C ASP A 96 -22.12 -27.84 -28.64
N SER A 97 -21.84 -26.58 -29.02
CA SER A 97 -22.55 -25.95 -30.15
C SER A 97 -21.84 -24.69 -30.70
N LYS A 98 -21.77 -24.66 -32.04
CA LYS A 98 -21.20 -23.63 -32.91
C LYS A 98 -22.06 -22.36 -32.95
N SER A 99 -21.46 -21.17 -32.93
CA SER A 99 -21.93 -20.07 -33.78
C SER A 99 -20.78 -19.14 -34.15
N GLY A 100 -20.66 -18.88 -35.46
CA GLY A 100 -19.60 -18.05 -36.03
C GLY A 100 -19.92 -16.57 -35.95
N GLN A 101 -18.96 -15.79 -35.49
CA GLN A 101 -18.88 -14.37 -35.78
C GLN A 101 -17.46 -14.02 -36.22
N LYS A 102 -17.39 -13.22 -37.31
CA LYS A 102 -16.17 -12.77 -37.97
C LYS A 102 -15.22 -12.13 -36.96
N ALA A 103 -14.05 -12.75 -36.78
CA ALA A 103 -12.94 -12.15 -36.09
C ALA A 103 -12.42 -10.95 -36.91
N GLU A 104 -12.88 -9.76 -36.52
CA GLU A 104 -12.14 -8.53 -36.77
C GLU A 104 -10.78 -8.72 -36.10
N LYS A 105 -9.70 -8.83 -36.89
CA LYS A 105 -8.34 -9.00 -36.40
C LYS A 105 -8.02 -7.81 -35.50
N LEU A 106 -8.22 -7.97 -34.19
CA LEU A 106 -7.70 -7.12 -33.15
C LEU A 106 -6.19 -7.03 -33.39
N ARG A 107 -5.75 -5.92 -34.00
CA ARG A 107 -4.33 -5.58 -34.04
C ARG A 107 -3.93 -5.39 -32.59
N LYS A 108 -3.17 -6.34 -32.06
CA LYS A 108 -2.48 -6.18 -30.78
C LYS A 108 -1.63 -4.93 -30.93
N GLU A 109 -2.00 -3.84 -30.26
CA GLU A 109 -1.11 -2.68 -30.16
C GLU A 109 0.20 -3.20 -29.58
N GLU A 110 1.30 -3.04 -30.31
CA GLU A 110 2.62 -3.34 -29.79
C GLU A 110 2.83 -2.46 -28.56
N GLU A 111 3.03 -3.10 -27.41
CA GLU A 111 3.31 -2.46 -26.13
C GLU A 111 4.58 -1.61 -26.31
N LYS A 112 4.38 -0.31 -26.50
CA LYS A 112 5.50 0.62 -26.71
C LYS A 112 6.22 0.75 -25.38
N VAL A 113 7.51 0.47 -25.38
CA VAL A 113 8.38 0.70 -24.23
C VAL A 113 8.34 2.20 -23.89
N GLU A 114 7.92 2.53 -22.66
CA GLU A 114 7.88 3.89 -22.14
C GLU A 114 9.03 4.09 -21.14
N VAL A 115 9.54 5.33 -21.01
CA VAL A 115 10.65 5.66 -20.11
C VAL A 115 10.22 6.67 -19.06
N GLY A 116 10.73 6.54 -17.84
CA GLY A 116 10.40 7.41 -16.72
C GLY A 116 9.44 6.74 -15.73
N GLU A 117 9.41 7.28 -14.52
CA GLU A 117 8.57 6.77 -13.44
C GLU A 117 7.34 7.66 -13.27
N THR A 118 6.21 7.04 -12.93
CA THR A 118 4.98 7.74 -12.59
C THR A 118 4.76 7.66 -11.08
N GLU A 119 4.51 8.80 -10.45
CA GLU A 119 4.23 8.91 -9.01
C GLU A 119 2.89 9.61 -8.76
N PRO A 120 2.36 9.60 -7.52
CA PRO A 120 1.10 10.30 -7.21
C PRO A 120 1.11 11.79 -7.61
N GLY A 121 -0.01 12.26 -8.14
CA GLY A 121 -0.21 13.60 -8.66
C GLY A 121 -0.24 13.66 -10.19
N ILE A 122 0.31 14.74 -10.77
CA ILE A 122 0.32 15.00 -12.21
C ILE A 122 1.56 14.35 -12.83
N ASN A 123 1.36 13.56 -13.88
CA ASN A 123 2.39 12.99 -14.71
C ASN A 123 2.15 13.37 -16.16
N LEU A 124 3.15 13.90 -16.85
CA LEU A 124 3.03 14.33 -18.24
C LEU A 124 3.84 13.39 -19.15
N GLN A 125 3.26 12.99 -20.28
CA GLN A 125 3.95 12.19 -21.29
C GLN A 125 4.28 13.05 -22.50
N GLY A 126 5.52 12.98 -22.97
CA GLY A 126 5.95 13.64 -24.19
C GLY A 126 7.18 12.99 -24.84
N TYR A 127 7.76 13.68 -25.83
CA TYR A 127 9.01 13.25 -26.46
C TYR A 127 10.13 14.23 -26.19
N CYS A 128 11.31 13.70 -25.87
CA CYS A 128 12.54 14.48 -25.79
C CYS A 128 13.01 14.88 -27.19
N VAL A 129 13.30 16.17 -27.41
CA VAL A 129 13.81 16.69 -28.69
C VAL A 129 15.34 16.84 -28.71
N ASN A 130 16.04 16.48 -27.63
CA ASN A 130 17.50 16.56 -27.57
C ASN A 130 18.12 15.48 -28.48
N PRO A 131 18.83 15.83 -29.57
CA PRO A 131 19.39 14.84 -30.50
C PRO A 131 20.44 13.94 -29.86
N ASN A 132 21.02 14.34 -28.72
CA ASN A 132 22.01 13.56 -27.99
C ASN A 132 21.40 12.62 -26.93
N CYS A 133 20.12 12.78 -26.59
CA CYS A 133 19.40 11.94 -25.63
C CYS A 133 19.13 10.55 -26.22
N LEU A 134 19.31 9.49 -25.42
CA LEU A 134 19.12 8.12 -25.89
C LEU A 134 17.65 7.87 -26.21
N VAL A 135 16.76 8.36 -25.35
CA VAL A 135 15.32 8.22 -25.52
C VAL A 135 14.82 8.93 -26.77
N ALA A 136 15.37 10.12 -27.07
CA ALA A 136 15.04 10.86 -28.28
C ALA A 136 15.46 10.09 -29.55
N LYS A 137 16.67 9.51 -29.56
CA LYS A 137 17.16 8.68 -30.67
C LYS A 137 16.28 7.46 -30.92
N ALA A 138 15.78 6.84 -29.85
CA ALA A 138 14.87 5.70 -29.91
C ALA A 138 13.39 6.09 -30.14
N LYS A 139 13.07 7.39 -30.12
CA LYS A 139 11.70 7.93 -30.23
C LYS A 139 10.73 7.33 -29.20
N LEU A 140 11.20 7.04 -27.99
CA LEU A 140 10.34 6.50 -26.93
C LEU A 140 9.60 7.63 -26.22
N PRO A 141 8.34 7.42 -25.81
CA PRO A 141 7.62 8.37 -24.98
C PRO A 141 8.24 8.40 -23.57
N VAL A 142 8.21 9.58 -22.96
CA VAL A 142 8.83 9.85 -21.65
C VAL A 142 7.78 10.41 -20.70
N TRP A 143 7.64 9.78 -19.54
CA TRP A 143 6.92 10.32 -18.40
C TRP A 143 7.80 11.28 -17.60
N VAL A 144 7.21 12.40 -17.20
CA VAL A 144 7.79 13.31 -16.22
C VAL A 144 6.75 13.60 -15.14
N ASN A 145 7.09 13.21 -13.92
CA ASN A 145 6.29 13.45 -12.73
C ASN A 145 6.45 14.91 -12.28
N ILE A 146 5.30 15.54 -12.03
CA ILE A 146 5.20 16.90 -11.49
C ILE A 146 4.76 16.87 -10.02
N GLY A 147 4.12 15.79 -9.59
CA GLY A 147 3.60 15.62 -8.24
C GLY A 147 2.26 16.33 -8.00
N PHE A 148 1.94 16.60 -6.74
CA PHE A 148 0.73 17.34 -6.35
C PHE A 148 0.93 18.85 -6.51
N GLY A 149 -0.08 19.53 -7.04
CA GLY A 149 -0.06 20.97 -7.22
C GLY A 149 -0.92 21.44 -8.39
N ASP A 150 -0.74 22.70 -8.74
CA ASP A 150 -1.39 23.36 -9.86
C ASP A 150 -0.35 23.69 -10.92
N ILE A 151 -0.60 23.31 -12.17
CA ILE A 151 0.23 23.69 -13.32
C ILE A 151 -0.61 24.25 -14.45
N ALA A 152 0.02 25.11 -15.25
CA ALA A 152 -0.50 25.54 -16.52
C ALA A 152 0.57 25.37 -17.60
N PHE A 153 0.19 24.85 -18.76
CA PHE A 153 1.12 24.67 -19.86
C PHE A 153 0.43 24.75 -21.23
N THR A 154 1.17 25.21 -22.24
CA THR A 154 0.78 25.04 -23.65
C THR A 154 1.51 23.82 -24.21
N SER A 155 0.76 22.88 -24.80
CA SER A 155 1.20 21.52 -25.10
C SER A 155 2.40 21.41 -26.06
N ASP A 156 2.64 22.43 -26.90
CA ASP A 156 3.70 22.50 -27.89
C ASP A 156 4.73 23.61 -27.64
N LYS A 157 4.60 24.38 -26.56
CA LYS A 157 5.50 25.50 -26.22
C LYS A 157 6.21 25.31 -24.88
N THR A 158 5.63 24.53 -23.98
CA THR A 158 6.19 24.31 -22.65
C THR A 158 7.14 23.14 -22.71
N SER A 159 8.33 23.30 -22.14
CA SER A 159 9.32 22.22 -22.06
C SER A 159 9.49 21.75 -20.63
N TYR A 160 9.69 20.44 -20.47
CA TYR A 160 9.97 19.82 -19.18
C TYR A 160 11.31 19.08 -19.21
N CYS A 161 11.91 18.90 -18.02
CA CYS A 161 13.17 18.20 -17.86
C CYS A 161 13.00 16.72 -18.21
N CYS A 162 13.81 16.24 -19.16
CA CYS A 162 13.84 14.83 -19.50
C CYS A 162 14.60 14.04 -18.42
N PRO A 163 14.04 12.96 -17.83
CA PRO A 163 14.74 12.16 -16.82
C PRO A 163 16.06 11.53 -17.32
N ASP A 164 16.16 11.20 -18.62
CA ASP A 164 17.38 10.64 -19.21
C ASP A 164 18.51 11.68 -19.34
N CYS A 165 18.28 12.75 -20.09
CA CYS A 165 19.33 13.75 -20.37
C CYS A 165 19.36 14.94 -19.39
N ARG A 166 18.39 15.05 -18.48
CA ARG A 166 18.20 16.12 -17.48
C ARG A 166 18.06 17.53 -18.05
N GLN A 167 17.82 17.66 -19.36
CA GLN A 167 17.60 18.95 -20.03
C GLN A 167 16.11 19.20 -20.27
N SER A 168 15.69 20.47 -20.22
CA SER A 168 14.32 20.91 -20.51
C SER A 168 13.99 20.78 -21.99
N THR A 169 13.68 19.56 -22.41
CA THR A 169 13.65 19.15 -23.82
C THR A 169 12.45 18.28 -24.17
N ILE A 170 11.56 18.02 -23.21
CA ILE A 170 10.26 17.41 -23.51
C ILE A 170 9.31 18.53 -23.92
N ALA A 171 9.20 18.79 -25.23
CA ALA A 171 8.52 19.98 -25.76
C ALA A 171 7.12 19.71 -26.32
N LEU A 172 6.77 18.44 -26.58
CA LEU A 172 5.45 18.05 -27.09
C LEU A 172 4.78 17.12 -26.08
N ILE A 173 3.85 17.66 -25.32
CA ILE A 173 3.06 16.91 -24.35
C ILE A 173 1.83 16.33 -25.04
N MET A 174 1.72 15.00 -25.01
CA MET A 174 0.66 14.26 -25.70
C MET A 174 -0.34 13.59 -24.76
N LYS A 175 0.06 13.31 -23.52
CA LYS A 175 -0.83 12.79 -22.49
C LYS A 175 -0.56 13.45 -21.16
N ALA A 176 -1.59 13.55 -20.34
CA ALA A 176 -1.48 13.80 -18.91
C ALA A 176 -2.12 12.62 -18.18
N MET A 177 -1.36 11.97 -17.31
CA MET A 177 -1.87 10.99 -16.37
C MET A 177 -1.98 11.64 -15.01
N ILE A 178 -3.17 11.56 -14.44
CA ILE A 178 -3.42 11.93 -13.06
C ILE A 178 -3.50 10.65 -12.25
N PHE A 179 -2.72 10.59 -11.16
CA PHE A 179 -2.55 9.37 -10.38
C PHE A 179 -2.78 9.63 -8.88
N ASN A 180 -3.64 8.84 -8.25
CA ASN A 180 -3.97 8.86 -6.82
C ASN A 180 -4.21 10.28 -6.28
N SER A 181 -5.07 11.04 -6.96
CA SER A 181 -5.36 12.43 -6.61
C SER A 181 -6.78 12.83 -6.95
N GLU A 182 -7.36 13.73 -6.16
CA GLU A 182 -8.49 14.55 -6.60
C GLU A 182 -7.97 15.58 -7.59
N HIS A 183 -8.62 15.71 -8.74
CA HIS A 183 -8.08 16.56 -9.79
C HIS A 183 -9.11 17.33 -10.59
N SER A 184 -8.59 18.34 -11.27
CA SER A 184 -9.31 19.01 -12.34
C SER A 184 -8.41 19.30 -13.52
N ILE A 185 -8.96 19.17 -14.73
CA ILE A 185 -8.29 19.53 -15.97
C ILE A 185 -9.22 20.43 -16.80
N CYS A 186 -8.66 21.54 -17.30
CA CYS A 186 -9.36 22.49 -18.16
C CYS A 186 -8.47 22.82 -19.36
N ALA A 187 -9.04 22.78 -20.57
CA ALA A 187 -8.35 23.18 -21.79
C ALA A 187 -8.89 24.52 -22.31
N SER A 188 -8.06 25.25 -23.06
CA SER A 188 -8.40 26.57 -23.61
C SER A 188 -9.43 26.55 -24.74
N ASP A 189 -9.90 25.38 -25.19
CA ASP A 189 -10.86 25.21 -26.29
C ASP A 189 -12.33 25.31 -25.85
N ASN A 190 -12.60 25.92 -24.68
CA ASN A 190 -13.91 26.01 -24.03
C ASN A 190 -14.54 24.65 -23.71
N SER A 191 -13.77 23.56 -23.71
CA SER A 191 -14.25 22.27 -23.20
C SER A 191 -14.61 22.39 -21.72
N THR A 192 -15.66 21.68 -21.31
CA THR A 192 -16.10 21.67 -19.91
C THR A 192 -14.97 21.10 -19.04
N PRO A 193 -14.54 21.81 -17.99
CA PRO A 193 -13.55 21.29 -17.06
C PRO A 193 -14.00 19.95 -16.49
N VAL A 194 -13.10 18.97 -16.50
CA VAL A 194 -13.33 17.68 -15.86
C VAL A 194 -12.86 17.79 -14.42
N LYS A 195 -13.70 17.36 -13.47
CA LYS A 195 -13.36 17.22 -12.04
C LYS A 195 -13.66 15.80 -11.63
N ASP A 196 -12.68 15.15 -11.00
CA ASP A 196 -12.77 13.71 -10.77
C ASP A 196 -11.81 13.26 -9.64
N ASN A 197 -11.94 12.01 -9.19
CA ASN A 197 -11.16 11.41 -8.11
C ASN A 197 -10.81 9.92 -8.33
N HIS A 198 -10.78 9.47 -9.59
CA HIS A 198 -10.30 8.14 -9.94
C HIS A 198 -8.83 7.93 -9.58
N TYR A 199 -8.46 6.69 -9.25
CA TYR A 199 -7.06 6.31 -8.99
C TYR A 199 -6.13 6.67 -10.13
N GLN A 200 -6.56 6.48 -11.38
CA GLN A 200 -5.74 6.75 -12.54
C GLN A 200 -6.61 7.22 -13.69
N CYS A 201 -6.36 8.44 -14.16
CA CYS A 201 -7.01 8.99 -15.35
C CYS A 201 -5.96 9.40 -16.37
N ILE A 202 -6.15 9.00 -17.63
CA ILE A 202 -5.27 9.39 -18.74
C ILE A 202 -6.05 10.30 -19.68
N TYR A 203 -5.56 11.53 -19.84
CA TYR A 203 -6.12 12.53 -20.74
C TYR A 203 -5.23 12.68 -21.98
N ALA A 204 -5.83 12.59 -23.16
CA ALA A 204 -5.15 12.98 -24.39
C ALA A 204 -5.02 14.51 -24.47
N ILE A 205 -3.81 14.99 -24.73
CA ILE A 205 -3.48 16.41 -24.82
C ILE A 205 -3.36 16.78 -26.30
N LYS A 206 -4.16 17.76 -26.74
CA LYS A 206 -4.15 18.27 -28.11
C LYS A 206 -3.02 19.28 -28.27
N THR A 207 -2.26 19.16 -29.35
CA THR A 207 -1.21 20.10 -29.73
C THR A 207 -1.76 21.51 -29.93
N GLY A 208 -1.04 22.53 -29.44
CA GLY A 208 -1.39 23.95 -29.62
C GLY A 208 -2.38 24.52 -28.61
N LEU A 209 -3.02 23.68 -27.79
CA LEU A 209 -3.90 24.13 -26.71
C LEU A 209 -3.14 24.40 -25.42
N SER A 210 -3.69 25.31 -24.61
CA SER A 210 -3.24 25.51 -23.23
C SER A 210 -4.13 24.74 -22.27
N TYR A 211 -3.51 24.18 -21.23
CA TYR A 211 -4.15 23.37 -20.22
C TYR A 211 -3.83 23.92 -18.83
N SER A 212 -4.82 23.86 -17.94
CA SER A 212 -4.67 24.08 -16.50
C SER A 212 -5.05 22.80 -15.78
N LEU A 213 -4.11 22.25 -15.01
CA LEU A 213 -4.28 21.01 -14.26
C LEU A 213 -4.07 21.29 -12.78
N THR A 214 -4.91 20.70 -11.96
CA THR A 214 -4.80 20.69 -10.50
C THR A 214 -4.87 19.25 -10.04
N ALA A 215 -3.94 18.83 -9.19
CA ALA A 215 -4.00 17.55 -8.50
C ALA A 215 -3.73 17.74 -7.01
N LYS A 216 -4.60 17.20 -6.17
CA LYS A 216 -4.51 17.24 -4.71
C LYS A 216 -4.54 15.83 -4.15
N LYS A 217 -3.87 15.62 -3.03
CA LYS A 217 -3.98 14.35 -2.30
C LYS A 217 -5.45 14.06 -2.03
N ILE A 218 -5.86 12.83 -2.28
CA ILE A 218 -7.21 12.35 -1.98
C ILE A 218 -7.49 12.52 -0.48
N ARG A 219 -8.71 12.94 -0.13
CA ARG A 219 -9.17 13.07 1.26
C ARG A 219 -10.56 12.45 1.42
N GLN A 220 -10.86 11.98 2.63
CA GLN A 220 -12.25 11.83 3.06
C GLN A 220 -12.80 13.25 3.21
N HIS A 221 -13.92 13.63 2.62
CA HIS A 221 -14.48 14.98 2.83
C HIS A 221 -15.42 15.00 4.04
N ALA A 222 -14.99 14.41 5.16
CA ALA A 222 -15.79 14.36 6.37
C ALA A 222 -15.71 15.67 7.14
N THR A 223 -16.85 16.05 7.70
CA THR A 223 -17.02 17.30 8.48
C THR A 223 -16.61 17.12 9.95
N SER A 224 -16.61 15.88 10.44
CA SER A 224 -16.20 15.48 11.79
C SER A 224 -15.77 14.01 11.80
N LEU A 225 -15.20 13.55 12.92
CA LEU A 225 -14.86 12.13 13.09
C LEU A 225 -16.11 11.24 13.14
N GLU A 226 -17.16 11.69 13.81
CA GLU A 226 -18.44 10.98 13.87
C GLU A 226 -19.07 10.87 12.48
N ASP A 227 -19.00 11.94 11.68
CA ASP A 227 -19.39 11.92 10.28
C ASP A 227 -18.60 10.86 9.50
N LEU A 228 -17.26 10.87 9.60
CA LEU A 228 -16.40 9.86 8.96
C LEU A 228 -16.80 8.43 9.33
N ILE A 229 -17.00 8.14 10.61
CA ILE A 229 -17.40 6.81 11.11
C ILE A 229 -18.78 6.41 10.57
N ASN A 230 -19.76 7.31 10.62
CA ASN A 230 -21.11 7.00 10.14
C ASN A 230 -21.12 6.72 8.64
N ARG A 231 -20.36 7.47 7.84
CA ARG A 231 -20.21 7.25 6.38
C ARG A 231 -19.48 5.95 6.08
N SER A 232 -18.41 5.71 6.82
CA SER A 232 -17.85 4.41 7.24
C SER A 232 -18.82 3.26 7.15
N GLU A 233 -19.72 3.26 8.13
CA GLU A 233 -20.68 2.19 8.40
C GLU A 233 -21.69 2.06 7.27
N HIS A 234 -22.26 3.16 6.78
CA HIS A 234 -23.22 3.16 5.68
C HIS A 234 -22.63 2.58 4.39
N ALA A 235 -21.41 3.00 4.03
CA ALA A 235 -20.71 2.48 2.85
C ALA A 235 -20.47 0.96 2.97
N MET A 236 -20.08 0.47 4.15
CA MET A 236 -19.82 -0.94 4.36
C MET A 236 -21.06 -1.83 4.24
N VAL A 237 -22.27 -1.28 4.42
CA VAL A 237 -23.56 -1.99 4.25
C VAL A 237 -24.28 -1.60 2.96
N SER A 238 -23.63 -0.85 2.08
CA SER A 238 -24.25 -0.37 0.85
C SER A 238 -24.42 -1.48 -0.18
N ASN A 239 -25.36 -1.30 -1.11
CA ASN A 239 -25.60 -2.27 -2.18
C ASN A 239 -24.38 -2.45 -3.09
N GLU A 240 -23.57 -1.41 -3.27
CA GLU A 240 -22.33 -1.45 -4.04
C GLU A 240 -21.35 -2.48 -3.46
N ILE A 241 -21.09 -2.41 -2.14
CA ILE A 241 -20.22 -3.37 -1.45
C ILE A 241 -20.86 -4.76 -1.41
N ILE A 242 -22.17 -4.87 -1.16
CA ILE A 242 -22.87 -6.16 -1.14
C ILE A 242 -22.77 -6.85 -2.52
N ASN A 243 -22.95 -6.12 -3.62
CA ASN A 243 -22.86 -6.66 -4.98
C ASN A 243 -21.44 -7.12 -5.31
N LEU A 244 -20.43 -6.33 -4.94
CA LEU A 244 -19.02 -6.71 -5.09
C LEU A 244 -18.71 -8.00 -4.32
N VAL A 245 -19.12 -8.07 -3.04
CA VAL A 245 -18.93 -9.27 -2.21
C VAL A 245 -19.65 -10.47 -2.81
N THR A 246 -20.87 -10.29 -3.31
CA THR A 246 -21.64 -11.34 -3.97
C THR A 246 -20.92 -11.85 -5.22
N GLU A 247 -20.34 -10.96 -6.02
CA GLU A 247 -19.57 -11.34 -7.21
C GLU A 247 -18.33 -12.15 -6.83
N LEU A 248 -17.54 -11.69 -5.84
CA LEU A 248 -16.38 -12.43 -5.34
C LEU A 248 -16.77 -13.84 -4.85
N GLN A 249 -17.89 -13.96 -4.14
CA GLN A 249 -18.39 -15.23 -3.62
C GLN A 249 -18.78 -16.23 -4.73
N LYS A 250 -19.18 -15.78 -5.94
CA LYS A 250 -19.42 -16.66 -7.09
C LYS A 250 -18.18 -17.46 -7.50
N TYR A 251 -17.00 -16.91 -7.25
CA TYR A 251 -15.70 -17.56 -7.52
C TYR A 251 -15.17 -18.35 -6.31
N LEU A 252 -16.03 -18.65 -5.32
CA LEU A 252 -15.66 -19.35 -4.08
C LEU A 252 -14.54 -18.63 -3.31
N ILE A 253 -14.52 -17.29 -3.39
CA ILE A 253 -13.61 -16.44 -2.64
C ILE A 253 -14.28 -16.05 -1.33
N THR A 254 -13.55 -16.22 -0.21
CA THR A 254 -14.09 -15.91 1.11
C THR A 254 -13.84 -14.44 1.43
N VAL A 255 -14.91 -13.71 1.75
CA VAL A 255 -14.82 -12.32 2.21
C VAL A 255 -15.16 -12.24 3.69
N VAL A 256 -14.22 -11.79 4.50
CA VAL A 256 -14.38 -11.59 5.94
C VAL A 256 -14.67 -10.12 6.20
N LYS A 257 -15.91 -9.82 6.60
CA LYS A 257 -16.34 -8.49 6.98
C LYS A 257 -16.35 -8.36 8.51
N PRO A 258 -15.57 -7.44 9.10
CA PRO A 258 -15.69 -7.08 10.51
C PRO A 258 -17.13 -6.68 10.84
N SER A 259 -17.63 -7.09 12.01
CA SER A 259 -19.00 -6.77 12.45
C SER A 259 -19.23 -5.27 12.68
N LYS A 260 -18.15 -4.50 12.86
CA LYS A 260 -18.15 -3.06 13.06
C LYS A 260 -16.98 -2.45 12.28
N VAL A 261 -17.10 -1.18 11.94
CA VAL A 261 -15.95 -0.38 11.49
C VAL A 261 -14.89 -0.31 12.59
N LYS A 262 -13.71 0.22 12.26
CA LYS A 262 -12.57 0.31 13.18
C LYS A 262 -12.98 0.92 14.53
N ASP A 263 -12.51 0.30 15.61
CA ASP A 263 -12.73 0.79 16.98
C ASP A 263 -12.30 2.27 17.14
N LYS A 264 -13.11 3.06 17.85
CA LYS A 264 -12.92 4.52 17.97
C LYS A 264 -11.59 4.89 18.63
N ILE A 265 -11.15 4.14 19.65
CA ILE A 265 -9.90 4.41 20.36
C ILE A 265 -8.73 4.16 19.39
N ARG A 266 -8.72 3.00 18.72
CA ARG A 266 -7.69 2.65 17.74
C ARG A 266 -7.68 3.60 16.54
N LEU A 267 -8.85 4.07 16.11
CA LEU A 267 -8.97 5.06 15.03
C LEU A 267 -8.37 6.40 15.44
N LEU A 268 -8.69 6.92 16.64
CA LEU A 268 -8.12 8.16 17.17
C LEU A 268 -6.59 8.09 17.31
N GLU A 269 -6.08 6.97 17.82
CA GLU A 269 -4.63 6.73 17.90
C GLU A 269 -3.98 6.80 16.52
N LYS A 270 -4.57 6.12 15.52
CA LYS A 270 -4.09 6.16 14.14
C LYS A 270 -4.12 7.56 13.54
N ILE A 271 -5.22 8.31 13.72
CA ILE A 271 -5.35 9.70 13.26
C ILE A 271 -4.23 10.56 13.84
N LYS A 272 -3.97 10.42 15.13
CA LYS A 272 -2.94 11.20 15.82
C LYS A 272 -1.53 10.82 15.39
N CYS A 273 -1.23 9.52 15.31
CA CYS A 273 0.13 9.03 15.06
C CYS A 273 0.52 9.11 13.58
N ASP A 274 -0.35 8.67 12.67
CA ASP A 274 -0.02 8.52 11.25
C ASP A 274 -0.37 9.76 10.43
N TYR A 275 -1.34 10.56 10.89
CA TYR A 275 -1.92 11.65 10.10
C TYR A 275 -1.91 12.99 10.83
N ASN A 276 -1.14 13.11 11.92
CA ASN A 276 -0.96 14.34 12.68
C ASN A 276 -2.29 15.02 13.09
N GLY A 277 -3.31 14.22 13.41
CA GLY A 277 -4.63 14.71 13.82
C GLY A 277 -5.64 14.88 12.68
N ASP A 278 -5.25 14.72 11.42
CA ASP A 278 -6.11 14.91 10.25
C ASP A 278 -6.91 13.63 9.93
N PHE A 279 -8.13 13.55 10.45
CA PHE A 279 -8.99 12.39 10.23
C PHE A 279 -9.38 12.19 8.76
N ASN A 280 -9.31 13.25 7.94
CA ASN A 280 -9.65 13.17 6.52
C ASN A 280 -8.58 12.46 5.68
N GLN A 281 -7.47 12.04 6.27
CA GLN A 281 -6.45 11.22 5.62
C GLN A 281 -6.55 9.73 5.96
N VAL A 282 -7.54 9.31 6.77
CA VAL A 282 -7.71 7.89 7.13
C VAL A 282 -8.64 7.19 6.13
N PHE A 283 -8.15 6.13 5.50
CA PHE A 283 -8.89 5.37 4.48
C PHE A 283 -9.35 3.97 4.91
N ASP A 284 -8.90 3.51 6.09
CA ASP A 284 -9.14 2.16 6.57
C ASP A 284 -10.10 2.11 7.77
N VAL A 285 -11.08 3.02 7.80
CA VAL A 285 -12.17 3.04 8.77
C VAL A 285 -13.14 1.88 8.52
N GLY A 286 -13.67 1.81 7.29
CA GLY A 286 -14.36 0.65 6.75
C GLY A 286 -13.39 -0.26 6.01
N ARG A 287 -13.33 -1.54 6.39
CA ARG A 287 -12.46 -2.53 5.75
C ARG A 287 -13.09 -3.91 5.74
N PHE A 288 -12.68 -4.73 4.79
CA PHE A 288 -12.94 -6.17 4.77
C PHE A 288 -11.72 -6.90 4.21
N THR A 289 -11.58 -8.16 4.55
CA THR A 289 -10.43 -8.99 4.17
C THR A 289 -10.88 -10.03 3.16
N ILE A 290 -10.15 -10.16 2.06
CA ILE A 290 -10.35 -11.24 1.09
C ILE A 290 -9.35 -12.36 1.40
N LEU A 291 -9.87 -13.57 1.55
CA LEU A 291 -9.08 -14.77 1.76
C LEU A 291 -9.09 -15.62 0.49
N CYS A 292 -7.91 -15.79 -0.09
CA CYS A 292 -7.67 -16.63 -1.26
C CYS A 292 -6.76 -17.79 -0.86
N ASP A 293 -7.20 -19.02 -1.15
CA ASP A 293 -6.46 -20.25 -0.84
C ASP A 293 -5.39 -20.57 -1.91
N ASN A 294 -5.41 -19.90 -3.05
CA ASN A 294 -4.45 -20.06 -4.13
C ASN A 294 -4.28 -18.78 -4.96
N ALA A 295 -3.21 -18.75 -5.76
CA ALA A 295 -2.85 -17.60 -6.59
C ALA A 295 -3.91 -17.26 -7.65
N THR A 296 -4.58 -18.27 -8.24
CA THR A 296 -5.65 -18.03 -9.22
C THR A 296 -6.81 -17.26 -8.60
N LYS A 297 -7.27 -17.64 -7.40
CA LYS A 297 -8.33 -16.90 -6.69
C LYS A 297 -7.91 -15.47 -6.33
N LEU A 298 -6.65 -15.25 -5.98
CA LEU A 298 -6.12 -13.90 -5.76
C LEU A 298 -6.18 -13.06 -7.04
N GLN A 299 -5.69 -13.59 -8.16
CA GLN A 299 -5.74 -12.91 -9.45
C GLN A 299 -7.18 -12.63 -9.88
N THR A 300 -8.09 -13.59 -9.69
CA THR A 300 -9.53 -13.40 -9.94
C THR A 300 -10.12 -12.32 -9.04
N ALA A 301 -9.80 -12.30 -7.75
CA ALA A 301 -10.25 -11.26 -6.83
C ALA A 301 -9.80 -9.88 -7.30
N VAL A 302 -8.51 -9.72 -7.64
CA VAL A 302 -7.95 -8.47 -8.16
C VAL A 302 -8.63 -8.05 -9.46
N ALA A 303 -8.89 -8.99 -10.37
CA ALA A 303 -9.59 -8.70 -11.63
C ALA A 303 -11.03 -8.21 -11.40
N VAL A 304 -11.78 -8.83 -10.49
CA VAL A 304 -13.13 -8.38 -10.10
C VAL A 304 -13.08 -6.99 -9.48
N MET A 305 -12.10 -6.74 -8.59
CA MET A 305 -11.90 -5.45 -7.94
C MET A 305 -11.54 -4.34 -8.94
N LYS A 306 -10.75 -4.64 -9.98
CA LYS A 306 -10.43 -3.70 -11.07
C LYS A 306 -11.64 -3.37 -11.94
N GLN A 307 -12.71 -4.16 -11.87
CA GLN A 307 -14.00 -3.88 -12.49
C GLN A 307 -14.97 -3.15 -11.54
N ALA A 308 -14.44 -2.45 -10.52
CA ALA A 308 -15.20 -1.70 -9.51
C ALA A 308 -16.34 -0.83 -10.10
N GLU A 309 -16.13 -0.23 -11.28
CA GLU A 309 -17.12 0.63 -11.93
C GLU A 309 -18.46 -0.09 -12.19
N GLN A 310 -18.44 -1.41 -12.46
CA GLN A 310 -19.66 -2.22 -12.64
C GLN A 310 -20.54 -2.25 -11.38
N PHE A 311 -19.96 -2.01 -10.21
CA PHE A 311 -20.64 -1.96 -8.93
C PHE A 311 -20.92 -0.52 -8.48
N ASN A 312 -20.66 0.49 -9.32
CA ASN A 312 -20.65 1.92 -8.96
C ASN A 312 -19.61 2.24 -7.87
N LEU A 313 -18.47 1.56 -7.92
CA LEU A 313 -17.31 1.81 -7.07
C LEU A 313 -16.17 2.35 -7.92
N VAL A 314 -15.25 3.08 -7.31
CA VAL A 314 -14.05 3.59 -7.99
C VAL A 314 -12.83 3.03 -7.26
N VAL A 315 -11.91 2.39 -7.98
CA VAL A 315 -10.60 2.06 -7.40
C VAL A 315 -9.88 3.38 -7.17
N SER A 316 -9.45 3.63 -5.93
CA SER A 316 -8.74 4.83 -5.51
C SER A 316 -7.27 4.58 -5.17
N GLU A 317 -6.88 3.33 -4.89
CA GLU A 317 -5.49 2.91 -4.69
C GLU A 317 -5.36 1.41 -5.01
N ASP A 318 -4.26 1.00 -5.66
CA ASP A 318 -3.95 -0.40 -5.97
C ASP A 318 -2.46 -0.67 -5.66
N LYS A 319 -2.18 -1.24 -4.48
CA LYS A 319 -0.82 -1.56 -4.00
C LYS A 319 -0.59 -3.06 -3.98
N ASP A 320 0.28 -3.52 -4.86
CA ASP A 320 0.72 -4.90 -4.96
C ASP A 320 2.10 -5.09 -4.31
N PHE A 321 2.11 -5.58 -3.06
CA PHE A 321 3.30 -6.07 -2.35
C PHE A 321 3.35 -7.60 -2.33
N PHE A 322 2.59 -8.24 -3.21
CA PHE A 322 2.58 -9.69 -3.30
C PHE A 322 3.76 -10.17 -4.16
N GLU A 323 3.94 -9.56 -5.33
CA GLU A 323 5.07 -9.83 -6.23
C GLU A 323 6.30 -9.00 -5.85
N ARG A 324 6.07 -7.80 -5.30
CA ARG A 324 7.14 -6.93 -4.79
C ARG A 324 7.36 -7.28 -3.33
N GLN A 325 8.47 -7.96 -3.03
CA GLN A 325 8.80 -8.31 -1.65
C GLN A 325 8.98 -7.03 -0.82
N SER A 326 8.09 -6.81 0.16
CA SER A 326 8.25 -5.69 1.09
C SER A 326 9.50 -5.89 1.96
N LYS A 327 10.06 -4.80 2.51
CA LYS A 327 11.21 -4.85 3.43
C LYS A 327 10.97 -5.72 4.66
N THR A 328 9.71 -5.92 5.07
CA THR A 328 9.32 -6.75 6.21
C THR A 328 8.96 -8.19 5.82
N HIS A 329 9.13 -8.56 4.54
CA HIS A 329 8.68 -9.82 3.95
C HIS A 329 7.16 -10.06 4.09
N HIS A 330 6.39 -9.05 4.49
CA HIS A 330 4.94 -9.12 4.54
C HIS A 330 4.39 -9.01 3.11
N ARG A 331 3.63 -10.01 2.66
CA ARG A 331 3.07 -10.08 1.31
C ARG A 331 1.57 -9.84 1.36
N PHE A 332 1.12 -8.77 0.72
CA PHE A 332 -0.27 -8.39 0.68
C PHE A 332 -0.59 -7.62 -0.59
N HIS A 333 -1.87 -7.64 -0.97
CA HIS A 333 -2.41 -6.78 -2.02
C HIS A 333 -3.46 -5.89 -1.37
N ASN A 334 -3.22 -4.58 -1.35
CA ASN A 334 -4.14 -3.60 -0.78
C ASN A 334 -4.81 -2.80 -1.89
N ILE A 335 -6.14 -2.85 -1.93
CA ILE A 335 -6.94 -2.06 -2.89
C ILE A 335 -7.86 -1.15 -2.09
N LYS A 336 -7.82 0.15 -2.34
CA LYS A 336 -8.79 1.09 -1.78
C LYS A 336 -9.89 1.36 -2.79
N LEU A 337 -11.13 1.35 -2.32
CA LEU A 337 -12.33 1.58 -3.10
C LEU A 337 -13.06 2.81 -2.56
N TYR A 338 -13.37 3.75 -3.44
CA TYR A 338 -14.27 4.86 -3.18
C TYR A 338 -15.71 4.47 -3.50
N VAL A 339 -16.64 4.83 -2.60
CA VAL A 339 -18.08 4.67 -2.79
C VAL A 339 -18.70 6.05 -3.03
N PRO A 340 -18.93 6.47 -4.30
CA PRO A 340 -19.32 7.84 -4.63
C PRO A 340 -20.56 8.34 -3.88
N LYS A 341 -21.55 7.46 -3.66
CA LYS A 341 -22.80 7.84 -2.97
C LYS A 341 -22.63 8.27 -1.51
N HIS A 342 -21.60 7.75 -0.85
CA HIS A 342 -21.33 8.05 0.55
C HIS A 342 -20.12 8.99 0.72
N ASP A 343 -19.45 9.29 -0.40
CA ASP A 343 -18.22 10.07 -0.48
C ASP A 343 -17.22 9.63 0.60
N ASN A 344 -16.92 8.33 0.54
CA ASN A 344 -16.14 7.64 1.55
C ASN A 344 -15.33 6.52 0.88
N TYR A 345 -14.13 6.32 1.38
CA TYR A 345 -13.24 5.28 0.89
C TYR A 345 -13.18 4.11 1.86
N THR A 346 -13.13 2.91 1.33
CA THR A 346 -12.95 1.65 2.07
C THR A 346 -11.65 1.00 1.62
N THR A 347 -10.97 0.30 2.54
CA THR A 347 -9.71 -0.37 2.25
C THR A 347 -9.90 -1.88 2.27
N LEU A 348 -9.35 -2.56 1.28
CA LEU A 348 -9.30 -4.01 1.18
C LEU A 348 -7.88 -4.50 1.43
N GLU A 349 -7.73 -5.49 2.29
CA GLU A 349 -6.46 -6.17 2.55
C GLU A 349 -6.56 -7.63 2.13
N GLY A 350 -5.67 -8.07 1.23
CA GLY A 350 -5.43 -9.48 0.94
C GLY A 350 -4.42 -10.07 1.93
N TYR A 351 -4.73 -11.23 2.52
CA TYR A 351 -3.85 -11.91 3.47
C TYR A 351 -3.19 -13.13 2.83
N THR A 352 -1.89 -13.35 3.09
CA THR A 352 -1.18 -14.59 2.73
C THR A 352 -0.69 -15.35 3.95
N ILE A 353 -0.34 -16.62 3.72
CA ILE A 353 0.34 -17.48 4.67
C ILE A 353 1.68 -16.83 5.05
N ILE A 354 1.72 -16.23 6.24
CA ILE A 354 2.96 -15.80 6.88
C ILE A 354 3.50 -17.03 7.61
N GLU A 355 4.76 -17.41 7.41
CA GLU A 355 5.39 -18.51 8.15
C GLU A 355 5.33 -18.28 9.68
N ASN A 356 5.26 -17.01 10.11
CA ASN A 356 4.87 -16.63 11.47
C ASN A 356 4.12 -15.28 11.52
N PRO A 357 2.78 -15.27 11.49
CA PRO A 357 1.99 -14.04 11.40
C PRO A 357 2.09 -13.14 12.63
N LYS A 358 2.41 -13.71 13.79
CA LYS A 358 2.53 -12.97 15.05
C LYS A 358 3.82 -12.16 15.08
N LEU A 359 4.94 -12.73 14.64
CA LEU A 359 6.23 -12.03 14.58
C LEU A 359 6.22 -10.88 13.58
N SER A 360 5.66 -11.08 12.38
CA SER A 360 5.61 -10.04 11.34
C SER A 360 4.79 -8.82 11.80
N HIS A 361 3.62 -9.04 12.41
CA HIS A 361 2.79 -7.94 12.89
C HIS A 361 3.43 -7.18 14.05
N LEU A 362 4.00 -7.89 15.03
CA LEU A 362 4.71 -7.26 16.15
C LEU A 362 5.91 -6.44 15.68
N PHE A 363 6.69 -6.96 14.73
CA PHE A 363 7.83 -6.24 14.16
C PHE A 363 7.38 -4.99 13.40
N TYR A 364 6.31 -5.07 12.61
CA TYR A 364 5.74 -3.92 11.91
C TYR A 364 5.30 -2.82 12.90
N GLU A 365 4.60 -3.16 13.98
CA GLU A 365 4.18 -2.17 14.98
C GLU A 365 5.36 -1.56 15.74
N LEU A 366 6.42 -2.33 16.02
CA LEU A 366 7.66 -1.81 16.62
C LEU A 366 8.36 -0.82 15.69
N VAL A 367 8.54 -1.16 14.42
CA VAL A 367 9.15 -0.27 13.42
C VAL A 367 8.31 0.99 13.23
N ARG A 368 6.98 0.86 13.17
CA ARG A 368 6.05 1.99 13.03
C ARG A 368 6.06 2.93 14.25
N ALA A 369 6.20 2.38 15.45
CA ALA A 369 6.25 3.17 16.69
C ALA A 369 7.62 3.80 16.93
N TRP A 370 8.67 3.30 16.28
CA TRP A 370 10.03 3.81 16.44
C TRP A 370 10.18 5.17 15.74
N LYS A 371 10.51 6.20 16.52
CA LYS A 371 10.91 7.52 16.01
C LYS A 371 12.40 7.71 16.26
N PRO A 372 13.26 7.85 15.23
CA PRO A 372 14.68 8.11 15.43
C PRO A 372 14.85 9.43 16.20
N ASN A 373 15.55 9.39 17.33
CA ASN A 373 15.71 10.55 18.22
C ASN A 373 16.67 11.64 17.68
N THR A 374 17.27 11.46 16.48
CA THR A 374 18.45 12.25 16.09
C THR A 374 18.56 12.66 14.62
N LEU A 375 17.59 12.33 13.75
CA LEU A 375 17.69 12.70 12.32
C LEU A 375 17.04 14.06 12.02
N SER A 376 17.70 14.83 11.14
CA SER A 376 17.18 16.10 10.65
C SER A 376 15.85 15.89 9.91
N ARG A 377 14.95 16.88 9.92
CA ARG A 377 13.62 16.82 9.29
C ARG A 377 13.61 16.34 7.83
N GLN A 378 14.70 16.59 7.09
CA GLN A 378 14.85 16.15 5.69
C GLN A 378 15.14 14.65 5.59
N GLN A 379 16.00 14.11 6.46
CA GLN A 379 16.31 12.67 6.49
C GLN A 379 15.14 11.83 7.01
N GLN A 380 14.33 12.38 7.92
CA GLN A 380 13.09 11.73 8.37
C GLN A 380 12.02 11.63 7.27
N ALA A 381 11.95 12.62 6.37
CA ALA A 381 11.01 12.59 5.26
C ALA A 381 11.42 11.57 4.19
N GLU A 382 12.72 11.52 3.85
CA GLU A 382 13.27 10.51 2.94
C GLU A 382 13.13 9.10 3.51
N GLU A 383 13.40 8.88 4.80
CA GLU A 383 13.23 7.56 5.44
C GLU A 383 11.75 7.16 5.64
N GLU A 384 10.84 8.10 5.96
CA GLU A 384 9.40 7.80 6.02
C GLU A 384 8.83 7.47 4.64
N GLU A 385 9.32 8.11 3.58
CA GLU A 385 8.92 7.82 2.21
C GLU A 385 9.50 6.46 1.76
N ASP A 386 10.76 6.17 2.11
CA ASP A 386 11.42 4.87 1.90
C ASP A 386 10.85 3.72 2.75
N LEU A 387 10.24 3.98 3.90
CA LEU A 387 9.55 2.97 4.73
C LEU A 387 8.09 2.74 4.29
N LYS A 388 7.52 3.67 3.53
CA LYS A 388 6.15 3.61 2.99
C LYS A 388 6.10 3.04 1.56
N GLN A 389 7.23 3.03 0.84
CA GLN A 389 7.46 2.33 -0.44
C GLN A 389 8.09 0.95 -0.20
#